data_AF-S0N7F6-F1
#
_entry.id   AF-S0N7F6-F1
#
_cell.length_a   1.000
_cell.length_b   1.000
_cell.length_c   1.000
_cell.angle_alpha   90.00
_cell.angle_beta   90.00
_cell.angle_gamma   90.00
#
_symmetry.space_group_name_H-M   'P 1'
#
loop_
_entity.id
_entity.type
_entity.pdbx_description
1 polymer ?
#
loop_
_entity_poly.entity_id
_entity_poly.type
_entity_poly.pdbx_seq_one_letter_code
_entity_poly.pdbx_strand_id
1 'polypeptide(L)' 'MKENKYNDENFFQKYSAMSRSTEGLKGAGEWPELQKILPGFQEKSVLD' A
#
# COMPACT_ATOMS: atom_id res chain seq x y z
N MET A 1 -2.15 -0.93 25.32
CA MET A 1 -2.02 -0.50 23.90
C MET A 1 -3.38 -0.60 23.25
N LYS A 2 -3.72 0.30 22.35
CA LYS A 2 -4.96 0.18 21.56
C LYS A 2 -4.77 -0.95 20.56
N GLU A 3 -5.77 -1.81 20.44
CA GLU A 3 -5.74 -2.93 19.52
C GLU A 3 -5.68 -2.43 18.06
N ASN A 4 -4.89 -3.13 17.23
CA ASN A 4 -4.73 -2.74 15.84
C ASN A 4 -6.03 -3.04 15.07
N LYS A 5 -6.62 -2.02 14.43
CA LYS A 5 -7.85 -2.17 13.63
C LYS A 5 -7.73 -3.19 12.49
N TYR A 6 -6.51 -3.50 12.04
CA TYR A 6 -6.27 -4.53 11.02
C TYR A 6 -6.39 -5.96 11.56
N ASN A 7 -6.44 -6.15 12.88
CA ASN A 7 -6.72 -7.45 13.50
C ASN A 7 -8.22 -7.76 13.53
N ASP A 8 -9.09 -6.77 13.32
CA ASP A 8 -10.52 -6.99 13.15
C ASP A 8 -10.76 -7.61 11.77
N GLU A 9 -11.24 -8.86 11.75
CA GLU A 9 -11.40 -9.63 10.53
C GLU A 9 -12.37 -8.96 9.55
N ASN A 10 -13.48 -8.39 10.05
CA ASN A 10 -14.47 -7.74 9.20
C ASN A 10 -13.92 -6.49 8.52
N PHE A 11 -13.13 -5.70 9.25
CA PHE A 11 -12.43 -4.55 8.71
C PHE A 11 -11.39 -4.99 7.68
N PHE A 12 -10.57 -5.98 8.02
CA PHE A 12 -9.51 -6.47 7.15
C PHE A 12 -10.05 -7.04 5.84
N GLN A 13 -11.14 -7.81 5.87
CA GLN A 13 -11.76 -8.37 4.66
C GLN A 13 -12.23 -7.27 3.68
N LYS A 14 -12.77 -6.16 4.20
CA LYS A 14 -13.14 -5.01 3.35
C LYS A 14 -11.92 -4.27 2.83
N TYR A 15 -10.90 -4.14 3.67
CA TYR A 15 -9.66 -3.45 3.34
C TYR A 15 -8.83 -4.21 2.28
N SER A 16 -8.76 -5.54 2.37
CA SER A 16 -8.03 -6.40 1.44
C SER A 16 -8.69 -6.44 0.05
N ALA A 17 -9.98 -6.11 -0.05
CA ALA A 17 -10.73 -6.04 -1.30
C ALA A 17 -10.59 -4.71 -2.05
N MET A 18 -9.87 -3.71 -1.51
CA MET A 18 -9.64 -2.44 -2.20
C MET A 18 -8.81 -2.66 -3.49
N SER A 19 -9.07 -1.89 -4.56
CA SER A 19 -8.33 -2.02 -5.83
C SER A 19 -6.81 -1.93 -5.67
N ARG A 20 -6.31 -1.06 -4.77
CA ARG A 20 -4.87 -1.01 -4.45
C ARG A 20 -4.31 -2.32 -3.88
N SER A 21 -5.14 -3.09 -3.17
CA SER A 21 -4.79 -4.34 -2.52
C SER A 21 -4.87 -5.52 -3.49
N THR A 22 -5.80 -5.48 -4.44
CA THR A 22 -6.05 -6.57 -5.41
C THR A 22 -5.30 -6.39 -6.73
N GLU A 23 -5.10 -5.16 -7.18
CA GLU A 23 -4.47 -4.81 -8.46
C GLU A 23 -3.04 -4.24 -8.30
N GLY A 24 -2.58 -4.08 -7.05
CA GLY A 24 -1.28 -3.51 -6.72
C GLY A 24 -1.15 -2.05 -7.17
N LEU A 25 0.03 -1.69 -7.68
CA LEU A 25 0.34 -0.32 -8.13
C LEU A 25 -0.60 0.20 -9.22
N LYS A 26 -1.20 -0.68 -10.03
CA LYS A 26 -2.18 -0.29 -11.06
C LYS A 26 -3.50 0.18 -10.46
N GLY A 27 -3.91 -0.39 -9.33
CA GLY A 27 -5.10 0.02 -8.58
C GLY A 27 -4.85 1.14 -7.57
N ALA A 28 -3.59 1.59 -7.43
CA ALA A 28 -3.22 2.70 -6.56
C ALA A 28 -3.26 4.02 -7.36
N GLY A 29 -4.35 4.78 -7.23
CA GLY A 29 -4.55 6.02 -8.00
C GLY A 29 -3.45 7.08 -7.84
N GLU A 30 -2.75 7.09 -6.70
CA GLU A 30 -1.63 8.02 -6.45
C GLU A 30 -0.28 7.53 -7.01
N TRP A 31 -0.16 6.26 -7.40
CA TRP A 31 1.10 5.68 -7.87
C TRP A 31 1.73 6.46 -9.04
N PRO A 32 0.98 6.89 -10.08
CA PRO A 32 1.57 7.64 -11.18
C PRO A 32 2.19 8.97 -10.76
N GLU A 33 1.67 9.63 -9.73
CA GLU A 33 2.25 10.88 -9.22
C GLU A 33 3.44 10.61 -8.31
N LEU A 34 3.33 9.61 -7.41
CA LEU A 34 4.44 9.20 -6.54
C LEU A 34 5.66 8.76 -7.34
N GLN A 35 5.46 7.95 -8.39
CA GLN A 35 6.53 7.46 -9.25
C GLN A 35 7.39 8.58 -9.87
N LYS A 36 6.80 9.76 -10.13
CA LYS A 36 7.54 10.91 -10.69
C LYS A 36 8.56 11.51 -9.73
N ILE A 37 8.33 11.37 -8.42
CA ILE A 37 9.18 11.98 -7.38
C ILE A 37 10.11 10.98 -6.70
N LEU A 38 9.89 9.67 -6.89
CA LEU A 38 10.78 8.65 -6.34
C LEU A 38 12.14 8.66 -7.08
N PRO A 39 13.26 8.58 -6.35
CA PRO A 39 14.57 8.46 -6.98
C PRO A 39 14.79 7.05 -7.54
N GLY A 40 15.85 6.86 -8.32
CA GLY A 40 16.35 5.53 -8.61
C GLY A 40 16.82 4.84 -7.32
N PHE A 41 16.45 3.57 -7.14
CA PHE A 41 16.75 2.79 -5.92
C PHE A 41 17.94 1.84 -6.04
N GLN A 42 18.68 1.88 -7.16
CA GLN A 42 19.88 1.06 -7.33
C GLN A 42 20.85 1.29 -6.15
N GLU A 43 21.26 0.21 -5.49
CA GLU A 43 22.18 0.23 -4.32
C GLU A 43 21.66 1.00 -3.10
N LYS A 44 20.34 1.21 -2.97
CA LYS A 44 19.72 1.81 -1.79
C LYS A 44 19.07 0.75 -0.91
N SER A 45 19.14 0.95 0.41
CA SER A 45 18.28 0.25 1.37
C SER A 45 16.96 1.01 1.47
N VAL A 46 15.85 0.35 1.17
CA VAL A 46 14.50 0.93 1.17
C VAL A 46 13.63 0.18 2.16
N LEU A 47 12.82 0.91 2.93
CA LEU A 47 11.77 0.36 3.77
C LEU A 47 10.43 0.60 3.06
N ASP A 48 9.72 -0.47 2.77
CA ASP A 48 8.33 -0.47 2.30
C ASP A 48 7.40 -0.75 3.49
#